data_AF-A0A171KW44-F1
#
_entry.id   AF-A0A171KW44-F1
#
_cell.length_a   1.000
_cell.length_b   1.000
_cell.length_c   1.000
_cell.angle_alpha   90.00
_cell.angle_beta   90.00
_cell.angle_gamma   90.00
#
_symmetry.space_group_name_H-M   'P 1'
#
loop_
_entity.id
_entity.type
_entity.pdbx_description
1 polymer ?
#
loop_
_entity_poly.entity_id
_entity_poly.type
_entity_poly.pdbx_seq_one_letter_code
_entity_poly.pdbx_strand_id
1 'polypeptide(L)'
;MNLKDSLTALGATVLEAFRTRLELFGLELAEARLRLVKLLGMFFVAVFLLALAVLLFSLWFAMLFWQTEYRYIALGALAGVYALIGLFLLYRLRHDLVHGESPFAATLEELRRDADMLKHLRSEVDAAGQALERQSLQSGREDRP
;
A
#
# COMPACT_ATOMS: atom_id res chain seq x y z
N MET A 1 -7.76 46.51 0.38
CA MET A 1 -7.59 45.08 0.05
C MET A 1 -8.50 44.33 1.00
N ASN A 2 -9.49 43.62 0.49
CA ASN A 2 -10.55 43.05 1.33
C ASN A 2 -10.00 41.84 2.08
N LEU A 3 -10.48 41.60 3.30
CA LEU A 3 -10.10 40.42 4.12
C LEU A 3 -10.21 39.10 3.33
N LYS A 4 -11.19 39.03 2.43
CA LYS A 4 -11.44 37.92 1.52
C LYS A 4 -10.23 37.63 0.63
N ASP A 5 -9.60 38.65 0.06
CA ASP A 5 -8.43 38.52 -0.83
C ASP A 5 -7.23 37.91 -0.09
N SER A 6 -7.06 38.26 1.19
CA SER A 6 -6.03 37.68 2.05
C SER A 6 -6.32 36.21 2.42
N LEU A 7 -7.58 35.83 2.63
CA LEU A 7 -7.95 34.43 2.81
C LEU A 7 -7.71 33.60 1.55
N THR A 8 -8.04 34.14 0.37
CA THR A 8 -7.81 33.45 -0.90
C THR A 8 -6.32 33.25 -1.17
N ALA A 9 -5.51 34.28 -0.89
CA ALA A 9 -4.06 34.21 -1.03
C ALA A 9 -3.43 33.19 -0.06
N LEU A 10 -3.83 33.19 1.21
CA LEU A 10 -3.36 32.21 2.19
C LEU A 10 -3.77 30.78 1.82
N GLY A 11 -5.00 30.58 1.33
CA GLY A 11 -5.47 29.29 0.84
C GLY A 11 -4.65 28.77 -0.34
N ALA A 12 -4.29 29.65 -1.28
CA ALA A 12 -3.42 29.30 -2.40
C ALA A 12 -2.02 28.88 -1.93
N THR A 13 -1.41 29.62 -1.01
CA THR A 13 -0.08 29.29 -0.47
C THR A 13 -0.07 27.98 0.32
N VAL A 14 -1.10 27.72 1.12
CA VAL A 14 -1.24 26.45 1.87
C VAL A 14 -1.43 25.27 0.91
N LEU A 15 -2.24 25.43 -0.13
CA LEU A 15 -2.46 24.39 -1.14
C LEU A 15 -1.17 24.08 -1.92
N GLU A 16 -0.40 25.10 -2.25
CA GLU A 16 0.89 24.97 -2.92
C GLU A 16 1.92 24.26 -2.04
N ALA A 17 2.00 24.62 -0.75
CA ALA A 17 2.83 23.93 0.23
C ALA A 17 2.41 22.47 0.46
N PHE A 18 1.11 22.18 0.45
CA PHE A 18 0.57 20.83 0.55
C PHE A 18 0.94 19.98 -0.66
N ARG A 19 0.84 20.54 -1.87
CA ARG A 19 1.15 19.85 -3.12
C ARG A 19 2.59 19.34 -3.13
N THR A 20 3.55 20.18 -2.77
CA THR A 20 4.97 19.81 -2.72
C THR A 20 5.25 18.73 -1.68
N ARG A 21 4.59 18.80 -0.52
CA ARG A 21 4.74 17.77 0.52
C ARG A 21 4.13 16.44 0.10
N LEU A 22 2.96 16.44 -0.54
CA LEU A 22 2.34 15.22 -1.07
C LEU A 22 3.17 14.58 -2.17
N GLU A 23 3.83 15.39 -3.01
CA GLU A 23 4.76 14.90 -4.03
C GLU A 23 5.97 14.20 -3.39
N LEU A 24 6.54 14.79 -2.33
CA LEU A 24 7.61 14.16 -1.55
C LEU A 24 7.14 12.90 -0.82
N PHE A 25 6.00 12.95 -0.12
CA PHE A 25 5.44 11.82 0.61
C PHE A 25 5.11 10.66 -0.33
N GLY A 26 4.56 10.93 -1.51
CA GLY A 26 4.28 9.94 -2.52
C GLY A 26 5.55 9.25 -3.01
N LEU A 27 6.64 10.01 -3.18
CA LEU A 27 7.95 9.47 -3.58
C LEU A 27 8.56 8.59 -2.47
N GLU A 28 8.53 9.06 -1.22
CA GLU A 28 9.03 8.32 -0.05
C GLU A 28 8.24 7.03 0.18
N LEU A 29 6.91 7.05 0.02
CA LEU A 29 6.08 5.84 0.10
C LEU A 29 6.44 4.83 -0.99
N ALA A 30 6.65 5.30 -2.22
CA ALA A 30 7.06 4.44 -3.33
C ALA A 30 8.41 3.79 -3.06
N GLU A 31 9.36 4.53 -2.50
CA GLU A 31 10.67 4.00 -2.10
C GLU A 31 10.55 2.98 -0.95
N ALA A 32 9.79 3.31 0.10
CA ALA A 32 9.55 2.43 1.24
C ALA A 32 8.91 1.12 0.81
N ARG A 33 7.94 1.17 -0.13
CA ARG A 33 7.32 -0.01 -0.74
C ARG A 33 8.34 -0.88 -1.46
N LEU A 34 9.18 -0.29 -2.32
CA LEU A 34 10.20 -1.03 -3.07
C LEU A 34 11.21 -1.69 -2.13
N ARG A 35 11.60 -0.98 -1.06
CA ARG A 35 12.48 -1.49 0.00
C ARG A 35 11.85 -2.67 0.73
N LEU A 36 10.56 -2.60 1.08
CA LEU A 36 9.84 -3.69 1.73
C LEU A 36 9.75 -4.92 0.83
N VAL A 37 9.40 -4.74 -0.46
CA VAL A 37 9.35 -5.84 -1.43
C VAL A 37 10.72 -6.50 -1.59
N LYS A 38 11.79 -5.69 -1.66
CA LYS A 38 13.17 -6.19 -1.73
C LYS A 38 13.55 -6.99 -0.48
N LEU A 39 13.26 -6.46 0.72
CA LEU A 39 13.52 -7.15 1.99
C LEU A 39 12.73 -8.45 2.10
N LEU A 40 11.45 -8.44 1.71
CA LEU A 40 10.60 -9.63 1.73
C LEU A 40 11.10 -10.70 0.74
N GLY A 41 11.53 -10.29 -0.45
CA GLY A 41 12.18 -11.18 -1.41
C GLY A 41 13.46 -11.79 -0.86
N MET A 42 14.32 -10.98 -0.25
CA MET A 42 15.56 -11.46 0.39
C MET A 42 15.28 -12.40 1.56
N PHE A 43 14.28 -12.09 2.39
CA PHE A 43 13.82 -12.96 3.47
C PHE A 43 13.33 -14.32 2.94
N PHE A 44 12.52 -14.31 1.88
CA PHE A 44 12.01 -15.53 1.26
C PHE A 44 13.15 -16.41 0.73
N VAL A 45 14.12 -15.81 0.03
CA VAL A 45 15.32 -16.51 -0.45
C VAL A 45 16.13 -17.08 0.72
N ALA A 46 16.36 -16.29 1.78
CA ALA A 46 17.11 -16.74 2.95
C ALA A 46 16.44 -17.93 3.67
N VAL A 47 15.13 -17.86 3.91
CA VAL A 47 14.36 -18.94 4.53
C VAL A 47 14.36 -20.19 3.64
N PHE A 48 14.21 -20.03 2.32
CA PHE A 48 14.27 -21.15 1.38
C PHE A 48 15.65 -21.86 1.42
N LEU A 49 16.73 -21.10 1.37
CA LEU A 49 18.10 -21.65 1.49
C LEU A 49 18.30 -22.35 2.84
N LEU A 50 17.82 -21.77 3.93
CA LEU A 50 17.95 -22.34 5.27
C LEU A 50 17.15 -23.64 5.41
N ALA A 51 15.93 -23.70 4.87
CA ALA A 51 15.14 -24.92 4.78
C ALA A 51 15.86 -26.01 3.98
N LEU A 52 16.47 -25.65 2.84
CA LEU A 52 17.26 -26.58 2.02
C LEU A 52 18.51 -27.07 2.78
N ALA A 53 19.19 -26.21 3.53
CA ALA A 53 20.32 -26.59 4.37
C ALA A 53 19.90 -27.57 5.47
N VAL A 54 18.77 -27.32 6.13
CA VAL A 54 18.19 -28.23 7.13
C VAL A 54 17.81 -29.58 6.52
N LEU A 55 17.21 -29.59 5.32
CA LEU A 55 16.94 -30.81 4.56
C LEU A 55 18.23 -31.59 4.30
N LEU A 56 19.23 -30.97 3.68
CA LEU A 56 20.51 -31.62 3.38
C LEU A 56 21.24 -32.09 4.63
N PHE A 57 21.23 -31.30 5.70
CA PHE A 57 21.80 -31.68 7.00
C PHE A 57 21.09 -32.92 7.56
N SER A 58 19.77 -32.96 7.48
CA SER A 58 18.99 -34.11 7.94
C SER A 58 19.27 -35.38 7.12
N LEU A 59 19.45 -35.25 5.80
CA LEU A 59 19.89 -36.34 4.92
C LEU A 59 21.30 -36.82 5.27
N TRP A 60 22.24 -35.90 5.45
CA TRP A 60 23.62 -36.21 5.81
C TRP A 60 23.69 -36.90 7.17
N PHE A 61 22.96 -36.40 8.17
CA PHE A 61 22.85 -37.01 9.49
C PHE A 61 22.23 -38.41 9.42
N ALA A 62 21.17 -38.60 8.64
CA ALA A 62 20.56 -39.90 8.41
C ALA A 62 21.53 -40.89 7.74
N MET A 63 22.37 -40.44 6.80
CA MET A 63 23.42 -41.28 6.22
C MET A 63 24.55 -41.61 7.20
N LEU A 64 24.91 -40.67 8.09
CA LEU A 64 26.00 -40.86 9.06
C LEU A 64 25.64 -41.89 10.14
N PHE A 65 24.42 -41.82 10.66
CA PHE A 65 23.99 -42.63 11.81
C PHE A 65 23.38 -43.98 11.44
N TRP A 66 22.89 -44.19 10.20
CA TRP A 66 22.06 -45.36 9.85
C TRP A 66 22.76 -46.37 8.92
N GLN A 67 23.50 -47.32 9.51
CA GLN A 67 24.13 -48.50 8.87
C GLN A 67 23.15 -49.68 8.66
N THR A 68 21.85 -49.45 8.43
CA THR A 68 20.81 -50.51 8.46
C THR A 68 19.84 -50.46 7.27
N GLU A 69 19.24 -51.60 6.94
CA GLU A 69 18.43 -51.94 5.74
C GLU A 69 17.20 -51.04 5.48
N TYR A 70 16.69 -50.33 6.50
CA TYR A 70 15.49 -49.47 6.40
C TYR A 70 15.76 -48.01 6.00
N ARG A 71 16.99 -47.69 5.55
CA ARG A 71 17.45 -46.32 5.24
C ARG A 71 16.50 -45.54 4.30
N TYR A 72 15.92 -46.23 3.31
CA TYR A 72 15.06 -45.61 2.30
C TYR A 72 13.70 -45.16 2.83
N ILE A 73 13.13 -45.86 3.81
CA ILE A 73 11.82 -45.51 4.38
C ILE A 73 11.94 -44.25 5.25
N ALA A 74 13.01 -44.14 6.04
CA ALA A 74 13.27 -42.95 6.85
C ALA A 74 13.52 -41.71 5.97
N LEU A 75 14.30 -41.86 4.90
CA LEU A 75 14.49 -40.82 3.89
C LEU A 75 13.17 -40.44 3.21
N GLY A 76 12.34 -41.41 2.87
CA GLY A 76 11.01 -41.18 2.27
C GLY A 76 10.05 -40.46 3.22
N ALA A 77 10.01 -40.84 4.50
CA ALA A 77 9.20 -40.19 5.51
C ALA A 77 9.64 -38.74 5.74
N LEU A 78 10.95 -38.51 5.84
CA LEU A 78 11.52 -37.19 6.02
C LEU A 78 11.26 -36.29 4.80
N ALA A 79 11.48 -36.82 3.59
CA ALA A 79 11.14 -36.14 2.35
C ALA A 79 9.63 -35.83 2.28
N GLY A 80 8.78 -36.77 2.71
CA GLY A 80 7.33 -36.58 2.81
C GLY A 80 6.94 -35.43 3.74
N VAL A 81 7.55 -35.36 4.93
CA VAL A 81 7.30 -34.26 5.88
C VAL A 81 7.71 -32.91 5.28
N TYR A 82 8.91 -32.80 4.71
CA TYR A 82 9.35 -31.55 4.08
C TYR A 82 8.50 -31.19 2.86
N ALA A 83 8.07 -32.17 2.05
CA ALA A 83 7.20 -31.96 0.91
C ALA A 83 5.81 -31.46 1.33
N LEU A 84 5.24 -32.03 2.39
CA LEU A 84 3.95 -31.59 2.93
C LEU A 84 4.02 -30.16 3.48
N ILE A 85 5.07 -29.84 4.24
CA ILE A 85 5.30 -28.48 4.74
C ILE A 85 5.46 -27.50 3.56
N GLY A 86 6.29 -27.85 2.58
CA GLY A 86 6.52 -27.03 1.39
C GLY A 86 5.23 -26.80 0.59
N LEU A 87 4.43 -27.84 0.37
CA LEU A 87 3.16 -27.76 -0.35
C LEU A 87 2.14 -26.92 0.43
N PHE A 88 2.07 -27.07 1.76
CA PHE A 88 1.21 -26.24 2.60
C PHE A 88 1.59 -24.76 2.52
N LEU A 89 2.88 -24.43 2.65
CA LEU A 89 3.37 -23.06 2.51
C LEU A 89 3.08 -22.51 1.11
N LEU A 90 3.32 -23.31 0.06
CA LEU A 90 3.06 -22.89 -1.31
C LEU A 90 1.57 -22.64 -1.54
N TYR A 91 0.70 -23.52 -1.06
CA TYR A 91 -0.76 -23.34 -1.13
C TYR A 91 -1.19 -22.07 -0.40
N ARG A 92 -0.69 -21.85 0.83
CA ARG A 92 -1.04 -20.67 1.62
C ARG A 92 -0.56 -19.38 0.96
N LEU A 93 0.66 -19.37 0.44
CA LEU A 93 1.23 -18.26 -0.32
C LEU A 93 0.41 -17.99 -1.59
N ARG A 94 0.07 -19.03 -2.36
CA ARG A 94 -0.80 -18.92 -3.55
C ARG A 94 -2.17 -18.36 -3.17
N HIS A 95 -2.74 -18.83 -2.08
CA HIS A 95 -4.02 -18.35 -1.58
C HIS A 95 -3.95 -16.86 -1.22
N ASP A 96 -2.95 -16.45 -0.46
CA ASP A 96 -2.76 -15.07 -0.03
C ASP A 96 -2.38 -14.14 -1.21
N LEU A 97 -1.68 -14.61 -2.24
CA LEU A 97 -1.42 -13.82 -3.46
C LEU A 97 -2.63 -13.70 -4.40
N VAL A 98 -3.49 -14.71 -4.46
CA VAL A 98 -4.65 -14.74 -5.37
C VAL A 98 -5.89 -14.12 -4.75
N HIS A 99 -6.07 -14.27 -3.43
CA HIS A 99 -7.26 -13.83 -2.70
C HIS A 99 -6.97 -12.73 -1.67
N GLY A 100 -5.70 -12.39 -1.43
CA GLY A 100 -5.36 -11.25 -0.60
C GLY A 100 -5.74 -9.96 -1.32
N GLU A 101 -6.66 -9.20 -0.76
CA GLU A 101 -6.90 -7.82 -1.16
C GLU A 101 -5.56 -7.06 -1.07
N SER A 102 -5.30 -6.18 -2.05
CA SER A 102 -4.15 -5.28 -1.95
C SER A 102 -4.18 -4.64 -0.56
N PRO A 103 -3.11 -4.72 0.25
CA PRO A 103 -3.14 -4.40 1.68
C PRO A 103 -3.51 -2.94 2.00
N PHE A 104 -3.68 -2.11 0.96
CA PHE A 104 -4.10 -0.71 1.03
C PHE A 104 -5.30 -0.39 0.14
N ALA A 105 -5.99 -1.39 -0.44
CA ALA A 105 -7.17 -1.16 -1.28
C ALA A 105 -8.24 -0.38 -0.53
N ALA A 106 -8.59 -0.84 0.68
CA ALA A 106 -9.54 -0.15 1.54
C ALA A 106 -9.09 1.28 1.86
N THR A 107 -7.82 1.47 2.21
CA THR A 107 -7.26 2.79 2.54
C THR A 107 -7.23 3.73 1.32
N LEU A 108 -6.90 3.23 0.12
CA LEU A 108 -6.95 4.03 -1.11
C LEU A 108 -8.38 4.41 -1.48
N GLU A 109 -9.34 3.51 -1.28
CA GLU A 109 -10.76 3.77 -1.54
C GLU A 109 -11.28 4.86 -0.60
N GLU A 110 -10.91 4.80 0.68
CA GLU A 110 -11.23 5.83 1.69
C GLU A 110 -10.62 7.19 1.30
N LEU A 111 -9.33 7.22 0.94
CA LEU A 111 -8.65 8.46 0.51
C LEU A 111 -9.25 9.05 -0.77
N ARG A 112 -9.70 8.20 -1.69
CA ARG A 112 -10.37 8.64 -2.92
C ARG A 112 -11.70 9.31 -2.60
N ARG A 113 -12.45 8.73 -1.66
CA ARG A 113 -13.72 9.29 -1.18
C ARG A 113 -13.53 10.65 -0.53
N ASP A 114 -12.51 10.80 0.30
CA ASP A 114 -12.15 12.09 0.92
C ASP A 114 -11.78 13.14 -0.13
N ALA A 115 -11.00 12.76 -1.15
CA ALA A 115 -10.62 13.65 -2.25
C ALA A 115 -11.83 14.12 -3.08
N ASP A 116 -12.81 13.26 -3.30
CA ASP A 116 -14.03 13.63 -4.04
C ASP A 116 -14.96 14.53 -3.20
N MET A 117 -15.01 14.34 -1.88
CA MET A 117 -15.72 15.26 -0.97
C MET A 117 -15.12 16.67 -1.00
N LEU A 118 -13.79 16.78 -0.96
CA LEU A 118 -13.07 18.06 -1.06
C LEU A 118 -13.33 18.79 -2.39
N LYS A 119 -13.43 18.07 -3.51
CA LYS A 119 -13.79 18.67 -4.81
C LYS A 119 -15.21 19.24 -4.81
N HIS A 120 -16.17 18.54 -4.19
CA HIS A 120 -17.55 19.01 -4.08
C HIS A 120 -17.65 20.29 -3.26
N LEU A 121 -17.01 20.34 -2.10
CA LEU A 121 -16.98 21.53 -1.25
C LEU A 121 -16.40 22.75 -1.97
N ARG A 122 -15.32 22.56 -2.76
CA ARG A 122 -14.77 23.64 -3.59
C ARG A 122 -15.79 24.17 -4.61
N SER A 123 -16.51 23.26 -5.29
CA SER A 123 -17.52 23.66 -6.26
C SER A 123 -18.71 24.40 -5.65
N GLU A 124 -19.10 24.07 -4.41
CA GLU A 124 -20.15 24.79 -3.68
C GLU A 124 -19.71 26.19 -3.25
N VAL A 125 -18.46 26.33 -2.78
CA VAL A 125 -17.87 27.63 -2.44
C VAL A 125 -17.77 28.52 -3.68
N ASP A 126 -17.34 27.98 -4.82
CA ASP A 126 -17.26 28.71 -6.09
C ASP A 126 -18.67 29.14 -6.56
N ALA A 127 -19.67 28.27 -6.43
CA ALA A 127 -21.07 28.58 -6.78
C ALA A 127 -21.70 29.66 -5.89
N ALA A 128 -21.45 29.60 -4.57
CA ALA A 128 -21.92 30.60 -3.62
C ALA A 128 -21.26 31.97 -3.86
N GLY A 129 -19.97 31.98 -4.22
CA GLY A 129 -19.25 33.20 -4.61
C GLY A 129 -19.87 33.87 -5.84
N GLN A 130 -20.18 33.11 -6.87
CA GLN A 130 -20.82 33.63 -8.09
C GLN A 130 -22.25 34.14 -7.84
N ALA A 131 -23.01 33.51 -6.93
CA ALA A 131 -24.35 33.94 -6.58
C ALA A 131 -24.35 35.30 -5.87
N LEU A 132 -23.43 35.50 -4.94
CA LEU A 132 -23.23 36.77 -4.23
C LEU A 132 -22.79 37.90 -5.17
N GLU A 133 -21.91 37.59 -6.13
CA GLU A 133 -21.46 38.56 -7.14
C GLU A 133 -22.59 38.95 -8.11
N ARG A 134 -23.45 38.00 -8.51
CA ARG A 134 -24.63 38.31 -9.32
C ARG A 134 -25.64 39.19 -8.57
N GLN A 135 -25.84 38.94 -7.28
CA GLN A 135 -26.72 39.75 -6.44
C GLN A 135 -26.20 41.17 -6.23
N SER A 136 -24.88 41.36 -6.02
CA SER A 136 -24.31 42.70 -5.88
C SER A 136 -24.40 43.51 -7.17
N LEU A 137 -24.25 42.87 -8.33
CA LEU A 137 -24.43 43.50 -9.64
C LEU A 137 -25.90 43.84 -9.95
N GLN A 138 -26.86 43.06 -9.45
CA GLN A 138 -28.29 43.39 -9.57
C GLN A 138 -28.71 44.52 -8.62
N SER A 139 -28.28 44.47 -7.35
CA SER A 139 -28.56 45.51 -6.36
C SER A 139 -27.96 46.87 -6.77
N GLY A 140 -26.76 46.89 -7.37
CA GLY A 140 -26.16 48.12 -7.93
C GLY A 140 -26.81 48.62 -9.22
N ARG A 141 -27.71 47.84 -9.86
CA ARG A 141 -28.45 48.23 -11.07
C ARG A 141 -29.83 48.81 -10.74
N GLU A 142 -30.45 48.43 -9.61
CA GLU A 142 -31.73 49.01 -9.15
C GLU A 142 -31.59 50.43 -8.55
N ASP A 143 -30.39 50.82 -8.14
CA ASP A 143 -30.13 52.13 -7.48
C ASP A 143 -29.73 53.26 -8.46
N ARG A 144 -29.88 53.05 -9.78
CA ARG A 144 -29.72 54.11 -10.79
C ARG A 144 -31.10 54.64 -11.20
N PRO A 145 -31.45 55.90 -10.88
CA PRO A 145 -32.72 56.53 -11.27
C PRO A 145 -32.83 56.76 -12.78
#